data_AF-A0A835YA32-F1
#
_entry.id   AF-A0A835YA32-F1
#
_cell.length_a   1.000
_cell.length_b   1.000
_cell.length_c   1.000
_cell.angle_alpha   90.00
_cell.angle_beta   90.00
_cell.angle_gamma   90.00
#
_symmetry.space_group_name_H-M   'P 1'
#
loop_
_entity.id
_entity.type
_entity.pdbx_description
1 polymer ?
#
loop_
_entity_poly.entity_id
_entity_poly.type
_entity_poly.pdbx_seq_one_letter_code
_entity_poly.pdbx_strand_id
1 'polypeptide(L)'
;MFADGVRLNSAVDAIITLLACAKAGYWRHGFSEELLQRLSARGGALLRANTAARKAAWGTPPPTQAGRPLFVEHDQADLWILHGCARLGLRHERLTQHLTAQLGSTGAVEDGQAISKALQAIGALTAGSSAEEEAAAEEEGEAAEEEEGEEEEEEKSGQDEPDDESMGAASEAAPSDPQDGANIPWAPVASVLDSCASLGCADPSIIGPLAAAAVRAAPLMSARSLANTARALAKLGYAEQGVYAALAEAAVQPGAMQGARPQDWEDLWYALVSVRHRPPPSGLLARTVEAAQTLRHGAGPQVCTNMLWALAVLRLYDEQLVGTLAVRLVKLLGRSTVTVTEQDLSISLWALAVIGLSALSRHSAAAQELLREVARRWEAGGRTSFRQESLSQLQQVQVELEAIGDAELYGILGSLEGDGQGSLLLAARNTASRQNEEGATSSAEVAVVAALEELQQQLSPGVIVAVQPGAPVGQARVADVLVELADGRRVAVEVDGPTHFLASHPHHPKAVDGSTKLRDRQLERVLGAGNVLSVPWWEWNALKKKRARRAYLCGLLGLETA
;
A
#
# COMPACT_ATOMS: atom_id res chain seq x y z
N MET A 1 -17.96 -41.82 -26.95
CA MET A 1 -17.58 -43.17 -26.48
C MET A 1 -16.31 -43.57 -27.22
N PHE A 2 -15.18 -43.66 -26.52
CA PHE A 2 -13.99 -44.39 -26.98
C PHE A 2 -13.78 -45.56 -26.02
N ALA A 3 -13.29 -46.69 -26.54
CA ALA A 3 -13.27 -47.96 -25.82
C ALA A 3 -12.12 -48.09 -24.81
N ASP A 4 -12.16 -49.15 -24.00
CA ASP A 4 -11.15 -49.52 -23.02
C ASP A 4 -9.71 -49.53 -23.59
N GLY A 5 -8.74 -49.07 -22.80
CA GLY A 5 -7.33 -49.19 -23.15
C GLY A 5 -6.34 -48.64 -22.13
N VAL A 6 -6.43 -47.36 -21.79
CA VAL A 6 -5.38 -46.67 -21.01
C VAL A 6 -5.70 -46.66 -19.51
N ARG A 7 -5.22 -47.67 -18.78
CA ARG A 7 -5.16 -47.63 -17.30
C ARG A 7 -3.98 -46.78 -16.84
N LEU A 8 -4.22 -45.50 -16.62
CA LEU A 8 -3.30 -44.60 -15.90
C LEU A 8 -3.31 -45.02 -14.42
N ASN A 9 -2.30 -45.80 -14.01
CA ASN A 9 -2.29 -46.46 -12.69
C ASN A 9 -1.67 -45.58 -11.59
N SER A 10 -1.01 -44.48 -11.95
CA SER A 10 -0.41 -43.51 -11.03
C SER A 10 -0.77 -42.07 -11.37
N ALA A 11 -0.61 -41.17 -10.39
CA ALA A 11 -0.73 -39.73 -10.63
C ALA A 11 0.34 -39.22 -11.62
N VAL A 12 1.50 -39.87 -11.70
CA VAL A 12 2.56 -39.53 -12.66
C VAL A 12 2.10 -39.78 -14.09
N ASP A 13 1.43 -40.90 -14.37
CA ASP A 13 0.90 -41.21 -15.71
C ASP A 13 -0.15 -40.18 -16.13
N ALA A 14 -1.03 -39.78 -15.21
CA ALA A 14 -2.04 -38.75 -15.45
C ALA A 14 -1.40 -37.38 -15.73
N ILE A 15 -0.40 -36.98 -14.96
CA ILE A 15 0.29 -35.69 -15.11
C ILE A 15 1.14 -35.65 -16.40
N ILE A 16 1.79 -36.75 -16.78
CA ILE A 16 2.51 -36.85 -18.06
C ILE A 16 1.53 -36.81 -19.24
N THR A 17 0.39 -37.49 -19.15
CA THR A 17 -0.65 -37.46 -20.18
C THR A 17 -1.23 -36.06 -20.35
N LEU A 18 -1.54 -35.37 -19.24
CA LEU A 18 -1.90 -33.96 -19.23
C LEU A 18 -0.79 -33.09 -19.86
N LEU A 19 0.49 -33.29 -19.52
CA LEU A 19 1.61 -32.52 -20.09
C LEU A 19 1.88 -32.84 -21.59
N ALA A 20 1.38 -33.96 -22.12
CA ALA A 20 1.38 -34.26 -23.55
C ALA A 20 0.28 -33.48 -24.27
N CYS A 21 -0.96 -33.46 -23.75
CA CYS A 21 -2.02 -32.54 -24.19
C CYS A 21 -1.54 -31.09 -24.13
N ALA A 22 -0.86 -30.71 -23.02
CA ALA A 22 0.21 -29.70 -22.90
C ALA A 22 0.60 -29.02 -24.21
N LYS A 23 1.53 -29.69 -24.88
CA LYS A 23 2.35 -29.14 -25.97
C LYS A 23 1.71 -29.33 -27.35
N ALA A 24 0.69 -30.20 -27.43
CA ALA A 24 -0.04 -30.50 -28.66
C ALA A 24 -1.36 -29.71 -28.82
N GLY A 25 -1.79 -28.95 -27.81
CA GLY A 25 -2.95 -28.05 -27.89
C GLY A 25 -4.32 -28.70 -27.72
N TYR A 26 -4.40 -30.03 -27.62
CA TYR A 26 -5.65 -30.82 -27.55
C TYR A 26 -6.38 -30.75 -26.19
N TRP A 27 -6.57 -29.55 -25.65
CA TRP A 27 -7.16 -29.33 -24.32
C TRP A 27 -8.68 -29.25 -24.28
N ARG A 28 -9.31 -28.69 -25.31
CA ARG A 28 -10.76 -28.40 -25.36
C ARG A 28 -11.62 -29.65 -25.65
N HIS A 29 -11.20 -30.80 -25.14
CA HIS A 29 -11.88 -32.08 -25.26
C HIS A 29 -11.92 -32.73 -23.87
N GLY A 30 -13.12 -33.16 -23.43
CA GLY A 30 -13.40 -33.59 -22.04
C GLY A 30 -12.57 -34.75 -21.48
N PHE A 31 -11.70 -35.37 -22.28
CA PHE A 31 -10.64 -36.27 -21.78
C PHE A 31 -9.71 -35.55 -20.78
N SER A 32 -9.33 -34.31 -21.06
CA SER A 32 -8.49 -33.50 -20.17
C SER A 32 -9.19 -33.16 -18.86
N GLU A 33 -10.50 -32.93 -18.93
CA GLU A 33 -11.35 -32.62 -17.79
C GLU A 33 -11.57 -33.85 -16.91
N GLU A 34 -11.89 -35.01 -17.50
CA GLU A 34 -11.97 -36.32 -16.83
C GLU A 34 -10.66 -36.66 -16.08
N LEU A 35 -9.49 -36.31 -16.64
CA LEU A 35 -8.20 -36.49 -15.97
C LEU A 35 -8.04 -35.56 -14.75
N LEU A 36 -8.45 -34.30 -14.84
CA LEU A 36 -8.43 -33.35 -13.72
C LEU A 36 -9.44 -33.76 -12.63
N GLN A 37 -10.66 -34.16 -13.00
CA GLN A 37 -11.67 -34.70 -12.07
C GLN A 37 -11.16 -35.96 -11.37
N ARG A 38 -10.43 -36.85 -12.05
CA ARG A 38 -9.79 -38.04 -11.43
C ARG A 38 -8.65 -37.69 -10.48
N LEU A 39 -7.89 -36.62 -10.73
CA LEU A 39 -6.86 -36.14 -9.81
C LEU A 39 -7.45 -35.46 -8.57
N SER A 40 -8.57 -34.73 -8.70
CA SER A 40 -9.26 -34.10 -7.56
C SER A 40 -10.19 -35.06 -6.79
N ALA A 41 -10.58 -36.18 -7.40
CA ALA A 41 -11.46 -37.19 -6.81
C ALA A 41 -11.00 -37.66 -5.43
N ARG A 42 -11.98 -37.94 -4.55
CA ARG A 42 -11.77 -38.26 -3.13
C ARG A 42 -10.87 -37.22 -2.42
N GLY A 43 -11.00 -35.96 -2.85
CA GLY A 43 -10.27 -34.80 -2.35
C GLY A 43 -8.76 -34.89 -2.60
N GLY A 44 -8.29 -35.42 -3.73
CA GLY A 44 -6.86 -35.56 -4.02
C GLY A 44 -6.20 -36.82 -3.43
N ALA A 45 -6.94 -37.92 -3.27
CA ALA A 45 -6.39 -39.16 -2.70
C ALA A 45 -5.23 -39.74 -3.53
N LEU A 46 -5.28 -39.58 -4.86
CA LEU A 46 -4.25 -40.04 -5.79
C LEU A 46 -2.97 -39.21 -5.70
N LEU A 47 -3.10 -37.89 -5.46
CA LEU A 47 -1.98 -36.99 -5.15
C LEU A 47 -1.34 -37.34 -3.81
N ARG A 48 -2.14 -37.49 -2.73
CA ARG A 48 -1.65 -37.90 -1.41
C ARG A 48 -0.89 -39.23 -1.42
N ALA A 49 -1.37 -40.23 -2.17
CA ALA A 49 -0.68 -41.51 -2.31
C ALA A 49 0.71 -41.35 -2.96
N ASN A 50 0.82 -40.47 -3.96
CA ASN A 50 2.10 -40.10 -4.58
C ASN A 50 3.03 -39.39 -3.59
N THR A 51 2.55 -38.35 -2.88
CA THR A 51 3.34 -37.61 -1.87
C THR A 51 3.83 -38.51 -0.73
N ALA A 52 3.00 -39.47 -0.28
CA ALA A 52 3.39 -40.46 0.72
C ALA A 52 4.48 -41.42 0.21
N ALA A 53 4.34 -41.93 -1.01
CA ALA A 53 5.35 -42.78 -1.64
C ALA A 53 6.68 -42.04 -1.85
N ARG A 54 6.64 -40.77 -2.26
CA ARG A 54 7.82 -39.89 -2.42
C ARG A 54 8.57 -39.72 -1.09
N LYS A 55 7.86 -39.41 0.00
CA LYS A 55 8.47 -39.34 1.36
C LYS A 55 9.03 -40.67 1.85
N ALA A 56 8.47 -41.81 1.44
CA ALA A 56 8.97 -43.12 1.84
C ALA A 56 10.23 -43.58 1.09
N ALA A 57 10.48 -43.07 -0.12
CA ALA A 57 11.52 -43.57 -1.01
C ALA A 57 12.91 -42.89 -0.86
N TRP A 58 12.99 -41.71 -0.22
CA TRP A 58 14.20 -40.87 -0.25
C TRP A 58 14.77 -40.57 1.14
N GLY A 59 15.25 -41.62 1.84
CA GLY A 59 16.06 -41.48 3.06
C GLY A 59 17.51 -41.04 2.78
N THR A 60 18.02 -41.30 1.57
CA THR A 60 19.34 -40.88 1.06
C THR A 60 19.31 -40.84 -0.48
N PRO A 61 20.01 -39.91 -1.15
CA PRO A 61 20.07 -39.88 -2.61
C PRO A 61 21.02 -40.96 -3.20
N PRO A 62 20.68 -41.60 -4.33
CA PRO A 62 21.57 -42.51 -5.04
C PRO A 62 22.58 -41.74 -5.91
N PRO A 63 23.75 -42.33 -6.23
CA PRO A 63 24.78 -41.68 -7.06
C PRO A 63 24.35 -41.56 -8.53
N THR A 64 24.82 -40.50 -9.18
CA THR A 64 24.54 -40.20 -10.59
C THR A 64 25.28 -41.12 -11.56
N GLN A 65 24.58 -41.59 -12.61
CA GLN A 65 25.18 -42.10 -13.84
C GLN A 65 24.52 -41.48 -15.07
N ALA A 66 25.27 -41.38 -16.16
CA ALA A 66 24.90 -40.61 -17.35
C ALA A 66 24.03 -41.44 -18.32
N GLY A 67 22.95 -40.82 -18.80
CA GLY A 67 22.01 -41.42 -19.75
C GLY A 67 20.59 -40.93 -19.48
N ARG A 68 20.25 -39.73 -19.98
CA ARG A 68 18.96 -39.06 -19.72
C ARG A 68 17.87 -39.48 -20.73
N PRO A 69 16.77 -40.13 -20.29
CA PRO A 69 15.43 -39.76 -20.76
C PRO A 69 15.10 -38.31 -20.34
N LEU A 70 14.08 -37.70 -20.93
CA LEU A 70 13.46 -36.50 -20.34
C LEU A 70 12.65 -36.88 -19.10
N PHE A 71 13.34 -37.09 -17.97
CA PHE A 71 12.72 -36.94 -16.66
C PHE A 71 12.37 -35.46 -16.48
N VAL A 72 11.07 -35.16 -16.44
CA VAL A 72 10.58 -33.90 -15.87
C VAL A 72 10.94 -33.92 -14.39
N GLU A 73 11.67 -32.92 -13.92
CA GLU A 73 12.11 -32.84 -12.52
C GLU A 73 10.87 -32.86 -11.62
N HIS A 74 10.74 -33.96 -10.86
CA HIS A 74 9.43 -34.46 -10.42
C HIS A 74 8.72 -33.55 -9.42
N ASP A 75 9.43 -32.64 -8.76
CA ASP A 75 8.91 -31.70 -7.77
C ASP A 75 8.13 -30.53 -8.39
N GLN A 76 8.18 -30.36 -9.71
CA GLN A 76 7.34 -29.41 -10.45
C GLN A 76 5.99 -29.99 -10.91
N ALA A 77 5.67 -31.25 -10.60
CA ALA A 77 4.46 -31.92 -11.12
C ALA A 77 3.16 -31.14 -10.82
N ASP A 78 2.98 -30.69 -9.58
CA ASP A 78 1.80 -29.97 -9.12
C ASP A 78 1.75 -28.51 -9.64
N LEU A 79 2.90 -27.93 -9.97
CA LEU A 79 3.04 -26.61 -10.61
C LEU A 79 2.37 -26.60 -12.00
N TRP A 80 2.66 -27.62 -12.81
CA TRP A 80 2.16 -27.71 -14.18
C TRP A 80 0.64 -27.96 -14.22
N ILE A 81 0.06 -28.59 -13.19
CA ILE A 81 -1.40 -28.68 -13.03
C ILE A 81 -2.00 -27.30 -12.81
N LEU A 82 -1.53 -26.55 -11.80
CA LEU A 82 -2.03 -25.21 -11.48
C LEU A 82 -1.94 -24.26 -12.68
N HIS A 83 -0.78 -24.21 -13.34
CA HIS A 83 -0.55 -23.35 -14.50
C HIS A 83 -1.39 -23.78 -15.73
N GLY A 84 -1.73 -25.08 -15.84
CA GLY A 84 -2.68 -25.58 -16.84
C GLY A 84 -4.11 -25.11 -16.57
N CYS A 85 -4.59 -25.26 -15.33
CA CYS A 85 -5.92 -24.78 -14.93
C CYS A 85 -6.05 -23.25 -15.09
N ALA A 86 -5.04 -22.49 -14.64
CA ALA A 86 -5.01 -21.02 -14.71
C ALA A 86 -5.14 -20.48 -16.14
N ARG A 87 -4.39 -21.06 -17.09
CA ARG A 87 -4.45 -20.67 -18.51
C ARG A 87 -5.76 -21.03 -19.22
N LEU A 88 -6.67 -21.73 -18.54
CA LEU A 88 -7.95 -22.20 -19.07
C LEU A 88 -9.16 -21.72 -18.24
N GLY A 89 -8.95 -20.92 -17.18
CA GLY A 89 -10.01 -20.48 -16.26
C GLY A 89 -10.63 -21.59 -15.39
N LEU A 90 -10.03 -22.79 -15.38
CA LEU A 90 -10.66 -23.98 -14.79
C LEU A 90 -10.55 -24.00 -13.26
N ARG A 91 -11.59 -23.47 -12.62
CA ARG A 91 -11.75 -23.33 -11.17
C ARG A 91 -12.07 -24.68 -10.50
N HIS A 92 -11.26 -25.06 -9.51
CA HIS A 92 -11.54 -26.24 -8.68
C HIS A 92 -11.08 -25.99 -7.23
N GLU A 93 -11.91 -25.28 -6.46
CA GLU A 93 -11.68 -24.82 -5.07
C GLU A 93 -10.86 -25.80 -4.19
N ARG A 94 -11.29 -27.07 -4.08
CA ARG A 94 -10.64 -28.10 -3.25
C ARG A 94 -9.23 -28.49 -3.71
N LEU A 95 -8.89 -28.27 -4.98
CA LEU A 95 -7.55 -28.49 -5.53
C LEU A 95 -6.66 -27.31 -5.17
N THR A 96 -7.15 -26.08 -5.33
CA THR A 96 -6.49 -24.85 -4.89
C THR A 96 -6.17 -24.90 -3.39
N GLN A 97 -7.17 -25.20 -2.55
CA GLN A 97 -6.98 -25.36 -1.09
C GLN A 97 -5.96 -26.44 -0.74
N HIS A 98 -6.00 -27.59 -1.41
CA HIS A 98 -5.04 -28.67 -1.15
C HIS A 98 -3.60 -28.25 -1.49
N LEU A 99 -3.40 -27.59 -2.65
CA LEU A 99 -2.07 -27.22 -3.12
C LEU A 99 -1.49 -26.02 -2.35
N THR A 100 -2.30 -25.03 -1.96
CA THR A 100 -1.89 -23.98 -1.01
C THR A 100 -1.44 -24.57 0.32
N ALA A 101 -2.18 -25.55 0.86
CA ALA A 101 -1.78 -26.26 2.08
C ALA A 101 -0.52 -27.12 1.90
N GLN A 102 -0.22 -27.64 0.69
CA GLN A 102 1.06 -28.30 0.42
C GLN A 102 2.22 -27.29 0.35
N LEU A 103 2.04 -26.14 -0.32
CA LEU A 103 3.05 -25.08 -0.41
C LEU A 103 3.47 -24.54 0.97
N GLY A 104 2.52 -24.35 1.90
CA GLY A 104 2.84 -23.99 3.28
C GLY A 104 3.56 -25.10 4.07
N SER A 105 3.34 -26.37 3.71
CA SER A 105 3.89 -27.53 4.45
C SER A 105 5.28 -28.00 4.01
N THR A 106 5.77 -27.57 2.85
CA THR A 106 7.05 -28.07 2.28
C THR A 106 8.28 -27.34 2.80
N GLY A 107 8.17 -26.04 3.15
CA GLY A 107 9.29 -25.22 3.63
C GLY A 107 10.45 -25.03 2.63
N ALA A 108 10.30 -25.51 1.39
CA ALA A 108 11.35 -25.62 0.39
C ALA A 108 11.59 -24.29 -0.35
N VAL A 109 12.24 -23.34 0.32
CA VAL A 109 12.64 -22.04 -0.26
C VAL A 109 13.57 -22.18 -1.47
N GLU A 110 14.20 -23.35 -1.63
CA GLU A 110 15.21 -23.67 -2.65
C GLU A 110 14.70 -23.50 -4.09
N ASP A 111 13.42 -23.79 -4.36
CA ASP A 111 12.84 -23.77 -5.71
C ASP A 111 11.81 -22.64 -5.90
N GLY A 112 12.10 -21.46 -5.34
CA GLY A 112 11.17 -20.32 -5.29
C GLY A 112 10.61 -19.85 -6.64
N GLN A 113 11.28 -20.11 -7.77
CA GLN A 113 10.73 -19.77 -9.09
C GLN A 113 9.54 -20.66 -9.47
N ALA A 114 9.52 -21.91 -9.00
CA ALA A 114 8.34 -22.77 -9.07
C ALA A 114 7.24 -22.23 -8.14
N ILE A 115 7.56 -21.93 -6.88
CA ILE A 115 6.58 -21.42 -5.89
C ILE A 115 5.88 -20.14 -6.39
N SER A 116 6.62 -19.18 -6.97
CA SER A 116 6.01 -17.96 -7.53
C SER A 116 5.09 -18.26 -8.70
N LYS A 117 5.46 -19.15 -9.62
CA LYS A 117 4.61 -19.58 -10.74
C LYS A 117 3.34 -20.31 -10.25
N ALA A 118 3.43 -21.06 -9.14
CA ALA A 118 2.27 -21.72 -8.52
C ALA A 118 1.30 -20.69 -7.95
N LEU A 119 1.80 -19.71 -7.21
CA LEU A 119 1.01 -18.63 -6.62
C LEU A 119 0.37 -17.74 -7.70
N GLN A 120 1.10 -17.38 -8.76
CA GLN A 120 0.55 -16.64 -9.90
C GLN A 120 -0.58 -17.41 -10.61
N ALA A 121 -0.43 -18.72 -10.76
CA ALA A 121 -1.49 -19.57 -11.31
C ALA A 121 -2.71 -19.67 -10.37
N ILE A 122 -2.51 -19.75 -9.05
CA ILE A 122 -3.59 -19.68 -8.05
C ILE A 122 -4.31 -18.32 -8.16
N GLY A 123 -3.58 -17.21 -8.32
CA GLY A 123 -4.13 -15.86 -8.42
C GLY A 123 -5.00 -15.65 -9.66
N ALA A 124 -4.55 -16.13 -10.82
CA ALA A 124 -5.36 -16.14 -12.03
C ALA A 124 -6.62 -17.01 -11.90
N LEU A 125 -6.59 -18.08 -11.10
CA LEU A 125 -7.78 -18.90 -10.80
C LEU A 125 -8.76 -18.21 -9.85
N THR A 126 -8.29 -17.41 -8.89
CA THR A 126 -9.16 -16.69 -7.93
C THR A 126 -9.71 -15.37 -8.50
N ALA A 127 -8.93 -14.61 -9.28
CA ALA A 127 -9.29 -13.25 -9.72
C ALA A 127 -10.63 -13.18 -10.49
N GLY A 128 -10.98 -14.20 -11.27
CA GLY A 128 -12.25 -14.23 -12.00
C GLY A 128 -13.52 -14.32 -11.13
N SER A 129 -13.46 -14.28 -9.79
CA SER A 129 -14.67 -14.27 -8.95
C SER A 129 -15.16 -12.87 -8.72
N SER A 130 -14.26 -11.89 -8.52
CA SER A 130 -14.69 -10.49 -8.49
C SER A 130 -15.27 -10.09 -9.85
N ALA A 131 -14.67 -10.52 -10.97
CA ALA A 131 -15.23 -10.25 -12.29
C ALA A 131 -16.61 -10.91 -12.54
N GLU A 132 -16.91 -12.05 -11.90
CA GLU A 132 -18.23 -12.70 -11.98
C GLU A 132 -19.24 -12.08 -10.98
N GLU A 133 -18.77 -11.51 -9.86
CA GLU A 133 -19.60 -10.80 -8.86
C GLU A 133 -19.84 -9.32 -9.24
N GLU A 134 -18.90 -8.65 -9.89
CA GLU A 134 -19.01 -7.28 -10.43
C GLU A 134 -19.95 -7.26 -11.65
N ALA A 135 -19.78 -8.17 -12.60
CA ALA A 135 -20.68 -8.27 -13.76
C ALA A 135 -22.13 -8.60 -13.36
N ALA A 136 -22.34 -9.44 -12.34
CA ALA A 136 -23.68 -9.72 -11.81
C ALA A 136 -24.31 -8.50 -11.10
N ALA A 137 -23.50 -7.59 -10.55
CA ALA A 137 -23.97 -6.34 -9.96
C ALA A 137 -24.26 -5.26 -11.02
N GLU A 138 -23.62 -5.32 -12.19
CA GLU A 138 -23.94 -4.48 -13.35
C GLU A 138 -25.21 -4.97 -14.07
N GLU A 139 -25.40 -6.30 -14.28
CA GLU A 139 -26.64 -6.87 -14.86
C GLU A 139 -27.90 -6.59 -14.02
N GLU A 140 -27.83 -6.61 -12.68
CA GLU A 140 -28.97 -6.19 -11.81
C GLU A 140 -29.21 -4.66 -11.83
N GLY A 141 -28.27 -3.87 -12.36
CA GLY A 141 -28.40 -2.42 -12.53
C GLY A 141 -29.00 -2.02 -13.89
N GLU A 142 -28.45 -2.53 -14.99
CA GLU A 142 -28.88 -2.17 -16.36
C GLU A 142 -30.30 -2.67 -16.69
N ALA A 143 -30.74 -3.77 -16.06
CA ALA A 143 -32.11 -4.30 -16.20
C ALA A 143 -33.23 -3.38 -15.67
N ALA A 144 -32.90 -2.15 -15.23
CA ALA A 144 -33.85 -1.16 -14.74
C ALA A 144 -34.02 0.09 -15.64
N GLU A 145 -33.19 0.30 -16.68
CA GLU A 145 -33.23 1.55 -17.48
C GLU A 145 -33.46 1.38 -19.00
N GLU A 146 -33.42 0.16 -19.58
CA GLU A 146 -33.68 -0.05 -21.03
C GLU A 146 -35.15 -0.45 -21.38
N GLU A 147 -36.07 0.54 -21.36
CA GLU A 147 -37.32 0.51 -22.14
C GLU A 147 -37.58 1.90 -22.78
N GLU A 148 -36.85 2.25 -23.86
CA GLU A 148 -37.26 3.15 -24.98
C GLU A 148 -36.07 3.44 -25.92
N GLY A 149 -36.20 3.17 -27.23
CA GLY A 149 -35.17 3.51 -28.24
C GLY A 149 -35.21 2.63 -29.49
N GLU A 150 -35.74 3.15 -30.61
CA GLU A 150 -35.90 2.41 -31.87
C GLU A 150 -34.76 2.63 -32.88
N GLU A 151 -34.60 1.63 -33.77
CA GLU A 151 -34.06 1.62 -35.14
C GLU A 151 -33.24 2.83 -35.69
N GLU A 152 -32.05 2.53 -36.25
CA GLU A 152 -31.67 3.05 -37.57
C GLU A 152 -30.67 2.10 -38.29
N GLU A 153 -30.92 1.78 -39.57
CA GLU A 153 -30.01 1.02 -40.46
C GLU A 153 -29.23 1.99 -41.38
N GLU A 154 -27.96 1.72 -41.69
CA GLU A 154 -27.37 2.24 -42.95
C GLU A 154 -26.30 1.31 -43.56
N GLU A 155 -26.04 1.51 -44.87
CA GLU A 155 -25.55 0.45 -45.77
C GLU A 155 -24.06 0.57 -46.21
N LYS A 156 -23.56 -0.43 -46.95
CA LYS A 156 -22.13 -0.54 -47.33
C LYS A 156 -21.78 0.11 -48.68
N SER A 157 -20.72 0.92 -48.69
CA SER A 157 -19.71 1.01 -49.79
C SER A 157 -18.46 1.77 -49.30
N GLY A 158 -17.27 1.71 -49.91
CA GLY A 158 -16.80 0.81 -50.98
C GLY A 158 -15.52 1.32 -51.69
N GLN A 159 -14.34 0.83 -51.27
CA GLN A 159 -13.01 0.90 -51.93
C GLN A 159 -12.37 2.27 -52.27
N ASP A 160 -11.10 2.48 -51.87
CA ASP A 160 -9.94 2.56 -52.80
C ASP A 160 -8.58 2.82 -52.09
N GLU A 161 -7.50 2.36 -52.73
CA GLU A 161 -6.03 2.54 -52.49
C GLU A 161 -5.38 2.76 -53.90
N PRO A 162 -4.09 3.14 -54.07
CA PRO A 162 -2.95 3.26 -53.14
C PRO A 162 -2.58 4.76 -52.94
N ASP A 163 -1.36 5.32 -52.81
CA ASP A 163 0.09 5.03 -52.96
C ASP A 163 0.85 5.96 -51.97
N ASP A 164 2.15 5.92 -51.65
CA ASP A 164 3.29 4.97 -51.58
C ASP A 164 4.49 5.81 -51.03
N GLU A 165 5.68 5.21 -50.80
CA GLU A 165 6.99 5.83 -50.50
C GLU A 165 7.16 6.73 -49.25
N SER A 166 7.78 6.18 -48.20
CA SER A 166 9.10 6.69 -47.74
C SER A 166 9.89 5.62 -46.97
N MET A 167 11.23 5.66 -47.06
CA MET A 167 12.10 4.59 -46.56
C MET A 167 12.41 4.66 -45.06
N GLY A 168 12.14 3.57 -44.32
CA GLY A 168 12.70 3.32 -43.00
C GLY A 168 13.97 2.46 -43.09
N ALA A 169 15.15 3.04 -42.86
CA ALA A 169 16.41 2.31 -42.91
C ALA A 169 16.57 1.33 -41.73
N ALA A 170 17.23 0.19 -41.97
CA ALA A 170 17.50 -0.80 -40.94
C ALA A 170 18.49 -0.25 -39.89
N SER A 171 18.04 -0.09 -38.65
CA SER A 171 18.93 0.12 -37.50
C SER A 171 19.56 -1.21 -37.10
N GLU A 172 20.89 -1.29 -37.16
CA GLU A 172 21.64 -2.47 -36.76
C GLU A 172 21.39 -2.83 -35.29
N ALA A 173 21.26 -4.13 -35.00
CA ALA A 173 21.11 -4.61 -33.64
C ALA A 173 22.45 -4.50 -32.90
N ALA A 174 22.54 -3.55 -31.96
CA ALA A 174 23.65 -3.50 -31.00
C ALA A 174 23.72 -4.83 -30.22
N PRO A 175 24.93 -5.33 -29.90
CA PRO A 175 25.09 -6.72 -29.47
C PRO A 175 24.43 -7.01 -28.12
N SER A 176 23.78 -8.17 -28.04
CA SER A 176 23.25 -8.73 -26.79
C SER A 176 24.39 -9.08 -25.83
N ASP A 177 24.49 -8.34 -24.74
CA ASP A 177 25.41 -8.63 -23.62
C ASP A 177 25.04 -9.98 -22.98
N PRO A 178 25.99 -10.87 -22.65
CA PRO A 178 25.69 -12.29 -22.44
C PRO A 178 25.05 -12.55 -21.07
N GLN A 179 23.72 -12.59 -21.04
CA GLN A 179 22.92 -13.04 -19.90
C GLN A 179 22.95 -14.57 -19.72
N ASP A 180 24.14 -15.16 -19.66
CA ASP A 180 24.32 -16.61 -19.57
C ASP A 180 24.12 -17.16 -18.14
N GLY A 181 22.96 -17.81 -17.95
CA GLY A 181 22.96 -19.18 -17.44
C GLY A 181 23.19 -19.44 -15.94
N ALA A 182 23.41 -18.43 -15.10
CA ALA A 182 23.52 -18.61 -13.64
C ALA A 182 22.20 -18.32 -12.90
N ASN A 183 21.58 -19.33 -12.29
CA ASN A 183 20.33 -19.19 -11.54
C ASN A 183 20.57 -18.46 -10.19
N ILE A 184 20.26 -17.16 -10.12
CA ILE A 184 20.60 -16.33 -8.95
C ILE A 184 19.50 -16.40 -7.87
N PRO A 185 19.79 -16.87 -6.64
CA PRO A 185 18.75 -17.27 -5.67
C PRO A 185 17.90 -16.14 -5.06
N TRP A 186 18.18 -14.87 -5.35
CA TRP A 186 17.39 -13.74 -4.82
C TRP A 186 16.17 -13.37 -5.67
N ALA A 187 16.23 -13.53 -6.99
CA ALA A 187 15.13 -13.17 -7.90
C ALA A 187 13.84 -13.98 -7.62
N PRO A 188 13.90 -15.27 -7.27
CA PRO A 188 12.75 -16.02 -6.78
C PRO A 188 12.03 -15.38 -5.59
N VAL A 189 12.76 -14.88 -4.58
CA VAL A 189 12.17 -14.40 -3.31
C VAL A 189 11.27 -13.17 -3.54
N ALA A 190 11.72 -12.20 -4.34
CA ALA A 190 10.92 -11.03 -4.68
C ALA A 190 9.65 -11.42 -5.46
N SER A 191 9.78 -12.36 -6.40
CA SER A 191 8.65 -12.85 -7.21
C SER A 191 7.63 -13.62 -6.37
N VAL A 192 8.07 -14.49 -5.44
CA VAL A 192 7.17 -15.19 -4.49
C VAL A 192 6.43 -14.19 -3.61
N LEU A 193 7.13 -13.21 -3.02
CA LEU A 193 6.50 -12.23 -2.12
C LEU A 193 5.46 -11.35 -2.83
N ASP A 194 5.75 -10.84 -4.03
CA ASP A 194 4.78 -10.04 -4.81
C ASP A 194 3.58 -10.90 -5.25
N SER A 195 3.79 -12.20 -5.51
CA SER A 195 2.71 -13.18 -5.75
C SER A 195 1.86 -13.42 -4.49
N CYS A 196 2.47 -13.59 -3.31
CA CYS A 196 1.76 -13.69 -2.04
C CYS A 196 0.95 -12.42 -1.74
N ALA A 197 1.53 -11.24 -1.97
CA ALA A 197 0.87 -9.96 -1.74
C ALA A 197 -0.34 -9.74 -2.67
N SER A 198 -0.24 -10.19 -3.93
CA SER A 198 -1.35 -10.16 -4.89
C SER A 198 -2.48 -11.14 -4.54
N LEU A 199 -2.20 -12.15 -3.70
CA LEU A 199 -3.15 -13.14 -3.20
C LEU A 199 -3.70 -12.85 -1.79
N GLY A 200 -3.15 -11.86 -1.07
CA GLY A 200 -3.40 -11.70 0.37
C GLY A 200 -2.87 -12.85 1.24
N CYS A 201 -1.93 -13.69 0.74
CA CYS A 201 -1.39 -14.84 1.46
C CYS A 201 -0.41 -14.45 2.59
N ALA A 202 -0.92 -13.88 3.66
CA ALA A 202 -0.16 -13.34 4.79
C ALA A 202 0.17 -14.35 5.92
N ASP A 203 0.28 -15.65 5.62
CA ASP A 203 0.61 -16.67 6.63
C ASP A 203 2.01 -16.43 7.22
N PRO A 204 2.15 -16.17 8.54
CA PRO A 204 3.44 -15.87 9.15
C PRO A 204 4.48 -17.00 9.02
N SER A 205 4.03 -18.26 8.90
CA SER A 205 4.91 -19.42 8.70
C SER A 205 5.55 -19.45 7.30
N ILE A 206 4.93 -18.79 6.32
CA ILE A 206 5.46 -18.64 4.95
C ILE A 206 6.22 -17.31 4.83
N ILE A 207 5.63 -16.21 5.31
CA ILE A 207 6.21 -14.87 5.13
C ILE A 207 7.45 -14.64 5.99
N GLY A 208 7.52 -15.19 7.21
CA GLY A 208 8.71 -15.08 8.07
C GLY A 208 10.00 -15.63 7.42
N PRO A 209 10.01 -16.90 6.95
CA PRO A 209 11.14 -17.47 6.22
C PRO A 209 11.49 -16.73 4.93
N LEU A 210 10.49 -16.26 4.17
CA LEU A 210 10.71 -15.47 2.96
C LEU A 210 11.32 -14.10 3.25
N ALA A 211 10.86 -13.40 4.29
CA ALA A 211 11.45 -12.14 4.73
C ALA A 211 12.88 -12.32 5.23
N ALA A 212 13.16 -13.39 5.98
CA ALA A 212 14.53 -13.73 6.39
C ALA A 212 15.43 -14.08 5.20
N ALA A 213 14.91 -14.73 4.15
CA ALA A 213 15.61 -14.95 2.89
C ALA A 213 15.86 -13.63 2.13
N ALA A 214 14.86 -12.74 2.09
CA ALA A 214 14.96 -11.43 1.47
C ALA A 214 16.05 -10.57 2.12
N VAL A 215 16.17 -10.55 3.45
CA VAL A 215 17.25 -9.84 4.18
C VAL A 215 18.64 -10.36 3.75
N ARG A 216 18.83 -11.69 3.70
CA ARG A 216 20.11 -12.28 3.24
C ARG A 216 20.41 -11.98 1.77
N ALA A 217 19.37 -11.83 0.96
CA ALA A 217 19.45 -11.56 -0.46
C ALA A 217 19.61 -10.06 -0.81
N ALA A 218 19.18 -9.15 0.05
CA ALA A 218 19.05 -7.72 -0.24
C ALA A 218 20.32 -7.06 -0.83
N PRO A 219 21.56 -7.33 -0.34
CA PRO A 219 22.77 -6.73 -0.91
C PRO A 219 23.08 -7.15 -2.36
N LEU A 220 22.38 -8.14 -2.90
CA LEU A 220 22.54 -8.65 -4.27
C LEU A 220 21.33 -8.34 -5.17
N MET A 221 20.25 -7.80 -4.61
CA MET A 221 19.02 -7.51 -5.34
C MET A 221 19.16 -6.28 -6.25
N SER A 222 18.50 -6.32 -7.41
CA SER A 222 18.28 -5.12 -8.22
C SER A 222 17.37 -4.11 -7.50
N ALA A 223 17.46 -2.82 -7.87
CA ALA A 223 16.60 -1.75 -7.36
C ALA A 223 15.10 -2.12 -7.34
N ARG A 224 14.59 -2.65 -8.47
CA ARG A 224 13.20 -3.12 -8.60
C ARG A 224 12.89 -4.28 -7.67
N SER A 225 13.84 -5.18 -7.46
CA SER A 225 13.67 -6.32 -6.57
C SER A 225 13.62 -5.90 -5.10
N LEU A 226 14.48 -4.96 -4.67
CA LEU A 226 14.39 -4.34 -3.34
C LEU A 226 13.03 -3.66 -3.13
N ALA A 227 12.60 -2.85 -4.09
CA ALA A 227 11.35 -2.09 -4.04
C ALA A 227 10.12 -3.01 -3.97
N ASN A 228 9.99 -3.95 -4.91
CA ASN A 228 8.90 -4.94 -4.93
C ASN A 228 8.88 -5.78 -3.65
N THR A 229 10.04 -6.22 -3.15
CA THR A 229 10.14 -7.00 -1.89
C THR A 229 9.65 -6.19 -0.70
N ALA A 230 10.09 -4.94 -0.54
CA ALA A 230 9.65 -4.08 0.56
C ALA A 230 8.13 -3.84 0.49
N ARG A 231 7.61 -3.49 -0.69
CA ARG A 231 6.18 -3.24 -0.93
C ARG A 231 5.33 -4.48 -0.68
N ALA A 232 5.77 -5.65 -1.13
CA ALA A 232 5.04 -6.90 -0.96
C ALA A 232 4.91 -7.26 0.53
N LEU A 233 6.00 -7.17 1.28
CA LEU A 233 5.99 -7.39 2.74
C LEU A 233 5.08 -6.38 3.46
N ALA A 234 5.08 -5.11 3.04
CA ALA A 234 4.22 -4.08 3.61
C ALA A 234 2.73 -4.35 3.32
N LYS A 235 2.37 -4.73 2.08
CA LYS A 235 1.02 -5.14 1.70
C LYS A 235 0.54 -6.40 2.44
N LEU A 236 1.46 -7.30 2.77
CA LEU A 236 1.20 -8.50 3.58
C LEU A 236 1.11 -8.22 5.10
N GLY A 237 1.18 -6.95 5.53
CA GLY A 237 1.14 -6.56 6.94
C GLY A 237 2.38 -6.95 7.75
N TYR A 238 3.44 -7.44 7.09
CA TYR A 238 4.64 -7.93 7.76
C TYR A 238 5.56 -6.75 8.14
N ALA A 239 5.35 -6.18 9.33
CA ALA A 239 5.93 -4.91 9.76
C ALA A 239 7.25 -5.02 10.56
N GLU A 240 7.99 -6.13 10.44
CA GLU A 240 9.23 -6.38 11.20
C GLU A 240 10.35 -5.39 10.86
N GLN A 241 10.66 -4.49 11.79
CA GLN A 241 11.49 -3.30 11.56
C GLN A 241 12.92 -3.61 11.11
N GLY A 242 13.49 -4.74 11.54
CA GLY A 242 14.82 -5.18 11.12
C GLY A 242 14.89 -5.55 9.63
N VAL A 243 13.78 -5.96 9.01
CA VAL A 243 13.73 -6.29 7.58
C VAL A 243 13.74 -5.03 6.72
N TYR A 244 12.97 -4.00 7.11
CA TYR A 244 12.95 -2.71 6.42
C TYR A 244 14.25 -1.92 6.61
N ALA A 245 14.88 -2.03 7.78
CA ALA A 245 16.23 -1.52 8.01
C ALA A 245 17.22 -2.14 7.00
N ALA A 246 17.27 -3.47 6.91
CA ALA A 246 18.19 -4.17 6.00
C ALA A 246 17.91 -3.87 4.51
N LEU A 247 16.64 -3.75 4.11
CA LEU A 247 16.27 -3.39 2.73
C LEU A 247 16.66 -1.94 2.40
N ALA A 248 16.48 -1.00 3.34
CA ALA A 248 16.93 0.39 3.17
C ALA A 248 18.46 0.52 3.19
N GLU A 249 19.17 -0.23 4.03
CA GLU A 249 20.63 -0.30 4.07
C GLU A 249 21.22 -0.90 2.78
N ALA A 250 20.56 -1.91 2.20
CA ALA A 250 20.91 -2.45 0.89
C ALA A 250 20.71 -1.41 -0.23
N ALA A 251 19.58 -0.70 -0.25
CA ALA A 251 19.31 0.36 -1.22
C ALA A 251 20.29 1.56 -1.12
N VAL A 252 21.03 1.71 -0.01
CA VAL A 252 22.05 2.75 0.17
C VAL A 252 23.42 2.37 -0.40
N GLN A 253 23.66 1.09 -0.68
CA GLN A 253 24.95 0.60 -1.17
C GLN A 253 25.30 1.17 -2.57
N PRO A 254 26.59 1.39 -2.88
CA PRO A 254 27.02 1.81 -4.21
C PRO A 254 26.50 0.85 -5.30
N GLY A 255 25.83 1.41 -6.32
CA GLY A 255 25.28 0.64 -7.44
C GLY A 255 23.89 0.02 -7.21
N ALA A 256 23.45 -0.21 -5.97
CA ALA A 256 22.20 -0.96 -5.70
C ALA A 256 20.93 -0.32 -6.31
N MET A 257 20.83 1.01 -6.25
CA MET A 257 19.76 1.81 -6.87
C MET A 257 20.18 2.46 -8.21
N GLN A 258 21.27 1.98 -8.84
CA GLN A 258 21.69 2.49 -10.15
C GLN A 258 20.68 2.09 -11.24
N GLY A 259 20.23 3.06 -12.03
CA GLY A 259 19.19 2.83 -13.04
C GLY A 259 17.78 2.61 -12.46
N ALA A 260 17.58 2.78 -11.14
CA ALA A 260 16.27 2.71 -10.50
C ALA A 260 15.29 3.70 -11.15
N ARG A 261 14.13 3.19 -11.58
CA ARG A 261 13.04 4.00 -12.14
C ARG A 261 12.37 4.80 -11.01
N PRO A 262 11.65 5.88 -11.31
CA PRO A 262 10.90 6.63 -10.31
C PRO A 262 9.92 5.76 -9.49
N GLN A 263 9.30 4.75 -10.10
CA GLN A 263 8.45 3.77 -9.42
C GLN A 263 9.24 2.85 -8.46
N ASP A 264 10.49 2.52 -8.77
CA ASP A 264 11.34 1.70 -7.89
C ASP A 264 11.75 2.50 -6.62
N TRP A 265 11.76 3.83 -6.69
CA TRP A 265 11.87 4.69 -5.50
C TRP A 265 10.54 4.85 -4.76
N GLU A 266 9.43 5.01 -5.49
CA GLU A 266 8.09 5.13 -4.94
C GLU A 266 7.70 3.91 -4.11
N ASP A 267 7.79 2.70 -4.68
CA ASP A 267 7.41 1.44 -4.04
C ASP A 267 8.21 1.20 -2.74
N LEU A 268 9.50 1.60 -2.71
CA LEU A 268 10.34 1.52 -1.51
C LEU A 268 9.93 2.55 -0.45
N TRP A 269 9.75 3.82 -0.82
CA TRP A 269 9.32 4.85 0.14
C TRP A 269 7.92 4.59 0.69
N TYR A 270 7.00 4.10 -0.16
CA TYR A 270 5.66 3.63 0.21
C TYR A 270 5.74 2.52 1.25
N ALA A 271 6.53 1.47 1.00
CA ALA A 271 6.70 0.35 1.92
C ALA A 271 7.18 0.81 3.31
N LEU A 272 8.18 1.71 3.34
CA LEU A 272 8.73 2.27 4.57
C LEU A 272 7.69 3.06 5.36
N VAL A 273 6.87 3.89 4.72
CA VAL A 273 5.81 4.64 5.42
C VAL A 273 4.65 3.75 5.88
N SER A 274 4.24 2.74 5.11
CA SER A 274 3.20 1.77 5.52
C SER A 274 3.54 1.08 6.85
N VAL A 275 4.81 0.67 7.03
CA VAL A 275 5.29 0.05 8.29
C VAL A 275 5.87 1.06 9.29
N ARG A 276 5.70 2.37 9.01
CA ARG A 276 6.18 3.50 9.82
C ARG A 276 7.67 3.43 10.16
N HIS A 277 8.46 2.94 9.22
CA HIS A 277 9.91 2.86 9.28
C HIS A 277 10.55 4.13 8.72
N ARG A 278 11.15 4.94 9.58
CA ARG A 278 11.94 6.12 9.24
C ARG A 278 13.42 5.72 9.08
N PRO A 279 13.99 5.67 7.86
CA PRO A 279 15.41 5.44 7.68
C PRO A 279 16.26 6.63 8.18
N PRO A 280 17.56 6.43 8.49
CA PRO A 280 18.47 7.53 8.80
C PRO A 280 18.55 8.56 7.65
N PRO A 281 18.47 9.88 7.92
CA PRO A 281 18.51 10.91 6.87
C PRO A 281 19.79 10.90 6.01
N SER A 282 20.91 10.45 6.58
CA SER A 282 22.20 10.31 5.86
C SER A 282 22.25 9.10 4.91
N GLY A 283 21.26 8.21 4.95
CA GLY A 283 21.16 7.02 4.10
C GLY A 283 20.23 7.24 2.91
N LEU A 284 19.04 6.63 2.97
CA LEU A 284 18.15 6.52 1.80
C LEU A 284 17.68 7.88 1.27
N LEU A 285 17.48 8.87 2.15
CA LEU A 285 17.12 10.24 1.75
C LEU A 285 18.21 10.85 0.86
N ALA A 286 19.49 10.80 1.29
CA ALA A 286 20.62 11.30 0.50
C ALA A 286 20.70 10.62 -0.89
N ARG A 287 20.52 9.29 -0.96
CA ARG A 287 20.45 8.58 -2.26
C ARG A 287 19.27 9.00 -3.13
N THR A 288 18.13 9.33 -2.51
CA THR A 288 16.96 9.84 -3.23
C THR A 288 17.21 11.27 -3.77
N VAL A 289 18.00 12.08 -3.05
CA VAL A 289 18.45 13.42 -3.49
C VAL A 289 19.44 13.32 -4.65
N GLU A 290 20.37 12.36 -4.63
CA GLU A 290 21.24 12.03 -5.77
C GLU A 290 20.41 11.64 -7.01
N ALA A 291 19.35 10.85 -6.81
CA ALA A 291 18.40 10.45 -7.86
C ALA A 291 17.42 11.54 -8.32
N ALA A 292 17.48 12.77 -7.76
CA ALA A 292 16.51 13.83 -8.06
C ALA A 292 16.41 14.18 -9.55
N GLN A 293 17.51 14.07 -10.33
CA GLN A 293 17.44 14.28 -11.78
C GLN A 293 16.54 13.24 -12.48
N THR A 294 16.67 11.96 -12.13
CA THR A 294 15.80 10.88 -12.64
C THR A 294 14.34 11.13 -12.31
N LEU A 295 14.05 11.56 -11.07
CA LEU A 295 12.70 11.90 -10.62
C LEU A 295 12.13 13.11 -11.39
N ARG A 296 12.91 14.20 -11.53
CA ARG A 296 12.55 15.42 -12.27
C ARG A 296 12.09 15.16 -13.71
N HIS A 297 12.66 14.15 -14.36
CA HIS A 297 12.39 13.83 -15.77
C HIS A 297 11.41 12.66 -15.95
N GLY A 298 11.45 11.64 -15.11
CA GLY A 298 10.66 10.42 -15.25
C GLY A 298 9.40 10.29 -14.36
N ALA A 299 9.31 10.98 -13.23
CA ALA A 299 8.22 10.74 -12.27
C ALA A 299 6.83 11.08 -12.83
N GLY A 300 5.84 10.21 -12.59
CA GLY A 300 4.42 10.51 -12.81
C GLY A 300 3.81 11.30 -11.65
N PRO A 301 2.49 11.60 -11.69
CA PRO A 301 1.79 12.29 -10.62
C PRO A 301 1.89 11.52 -9.29
N GLN A 302 1.44 10.27 -9.32
CA GLN A 302 1.42 9.34 -8.19
C GLN A 302 2.79 9.18 -7.52
N VAL A 303 3.87 9.05 -8.30
CA VAL A 303 5.27 9.03 -7.81
C VAL A 303 5.58 10.29 -6.99
N CYS A 304 5.23 11.47 -7.51
CA CYS A 304 5.50 12.74 -6.81
C CYS A 304 4.70 12.83 -5.52
N THR A 305 3.40 12.52 -5.60
CA THR A 305 2.46 12.50 -4.47
C THR A 305 2.90 11.56 -3.36
N ASN A 306 3.15 10.29 -3.67
CA ASN A 306 3.50 9.25 -2.70
C ASN A 306 4.88 9.48 -2.07
N MET A 307 5.86 10.02 -2.83
CA MET A 307 7.15 10.40 -2.26
C MET A 307 7.05 11.64 -1.35
N LEU A 308 6.28 12.67 -1.73
CA LEU A 308 6.02 13.83 -0.85
C LEU A 308 5.32 13.38 0.45
N TRP A 309 4.30 12.53 0.33
CA TRP A 309 3.57 11.94 1.45
C TRP A 309 4.46 11.11 2.37
N ALA A 310 5.29 10.22 1.83
CA ALA A 310 6.22 9.41 2.62
C ALA A 310 7.24 10.27 3.38
N LEU A 311 7.80 11.31 2.75
CA LEU A 311 8.69 12.28 3.40
C LEU A 311 7.97 13.00 4.55
N ALA A 312 6.75 13.48 4.31
CA ALA A 312 5.92 14.16 5.30
C ALA A 312 5.63 13.28 6.53
N VAL A 313 5.07 12.08 6.34
CA VAL A 313 4.69 11.16 7.41
C VAL A 313 5.92 10.64 8.18
N LEU A 314 7.01 10.29 7.50
CA LEU A 314 8.26 9.88 8.15
C LEU A 314 9.03 11.08 8.76
N ARG A 315 8.51 12.31 8.63
CA ARG A 315 9.10 13.57 9.12
C ARG A 315 10.53 13.79 8.62
N LEU A 316 10.75 13.51 7.34
CA LEU A 316 11.97 13.76 6.59
C LEU A 316 11.77 14.99 5.70
N TYR A 317 12.82 15.81 5.55
CA TYR A 317 12.79 16.96 4.66
C TYR A 317 14.16 17.12 4.01
N ASP A 318 14.16 17.18 2.69
CA ASP A 318 15.25 17.74 1.88
C ASP A 318 14.63 18.72 0.88
N GLU A 319 15.23 19.91 0.79
CA GLU A 319 14.70 21.02 0.01
C GLU A 319 14.84 20.79 -1.51
N GLN A 320 15.93 20.17 -1.95
CA GLN A 320 16.16 19.86 -3.36
C GLN A 320 15.17 18.79 -3.83
N LEU A 321 14.94 17.74 -3.03
CA LEU A 321 14.02 16.65 -3.36
C LEU A 321 12.57 17.12 -3.33
N VAL A 322 12.11 17.77 -2.26
CA VAL A 322 10.72 18.26 -2.16
C VAL A 322 10.43 19.31 -3.24
N GLY A 323 11.35 20.25 -3.47
CA GLY A 323 11.25 21.21 -4.58
C GLY A 323 11.21 20.54 -5.95
N THR A 324 11.99 19.47 -6.16
CA THR A 324 11.99 18.69 -7.41
C THR A 324 10.65 17.98 -7.65
N LEU A 325 10.09 17.33 -6.63
CA LEU A 325 8.82 16.60 -6.74
C LEU A 325 7.63 17.57 -6.94
N ALA A 326 7.56 18.66 -6.17
CA ALA A 326 6.51 19.66 -6.29
C ALA A 326 6.54 20.37 -7.67
N VAL A 327 7.72 20.83 -8.11
CA VAL A 327 7.87 21.46 -9.45
C VAL A 327 7.66 20.46 -10.58
N ARG A 328 7.90 19.16 -10.37
CA ARG A 328 7.53 18.12 -11.33
C ARG A 328 6.01 17.97 -11.42
N LEU A 329 5.30 17.88 -10.30
CA LEU A 329 3.84 17.73 -10.30
C LEU A 329 3.16 18.90 -11.01
N VAL A 330 3.56 20.14 -10.74
CA VAL A 330 3.08 21.35 -11.44
C VAL A 330 3.32 21.26 -12.96
N LYS A 331 4.47 20.73 -13.41
CA LYS A 331 4.77 20.52 -14.83
C LYS A 331 4.00 19.36 -15.49
N LEU A 332 3.27 18.56 -14.73
CA LEU A 332 2.35 17.54 -15.25
C LEU A 332 0.93 18.10 -15.43
N LEU A 333 0.51 19.13 -14.68
CA LEU A 333 -0.80 19.78 -14.85
C LEU A 333 -1.00 20.30 -16.28
N GLY A 334 0.02 20.94 -16.85
CA GLY A 334 0.01 21.47 -18.22
C GLY A 334 0.19 20.42 -19.33
N ARG A 335 -0.19 19.14 -19.11
CA ARG A 335 0.00 18.05 -20.08
C ARG A 335 -1.26 17.19 -20.24
N SER A 336 -1.96 17.37 -21.35
CA SER A 336 -3.17 16.60 -21.70
C SER A 336 -2.98 15.09 -21.81
N THR A 337 -1.73 14.59 -21.83
CA THR A 337 -1.40 13.15 -21.88
C THR A 337 -1.17 12.51 -20.50
N VAL A 338 -1.27 13.26 -19.39
CA VAL A 338 -1.05 12.75 -18.03
C VAL A 338 -2.06 13.36 -17.06
N THR A 339 -3.04 12.56 -16.63
CA THR A 339 -4.01 12.97 -15.60
C THR A 339 -3.32 13.07 -14.24
N VAL A 340 -3.18 14.29 -13.72
CA VAL A 340 -2.98 14.54 -12.28
C VAL A 340 -4.35 14.49 -11.60
N THR A 341 -4.50 13.71 -10.53
CA THR A 341 -5.79 13.55 -9.83
C THR A 341 -5.99 14.56 -8.70
N GLU A 342 -7.23 14.69 -8.22
CA GLU A 342 -7.62 15.48 -7.06
C GLU A 342 -7.00 14.93 -5.76
N GLN A 343 -6.72 13.62 -5.74
CA GLN A 343 -5.94 12.98 -4.69
C GLN A 343 -4.46 13.39 -4.76
N ASP A 344 -3.86 13.49 -5.96
CA ASP A 344 -2.47 13.98 -6.12
C ASP A 344 -2.32 15.42 -5.62
N LEU A 345 -3.28 16.29 -5.96
CA LEU A 345 -3.31 17.69 -5.53
C LEU A 345 -3.43 17.80 -4.01
N SER A 346 -4.44 17.15 -3.41
CA SER A 346 -4.75 17.27 -1.98
C SER A 346 -3.66 16.65 -1.11
N ILE A 347 -3.16 15.44 -1.43
CA ILE A 347 -2.06 14.80 -0.69
C ILE A 347 -0.76 15.60 -0.82
N SER A 348 -0.43 16.14 -1.99
CA SER A 348 0.83 16.90 -2.18
C SER A 348 0.83 18.23 -1.42
N LEU A 349 -0.29 18.95 -1.42
CA LEU A 349 -0.46 20.16 -0.60
C LEU A 349 -0.42 19.83 0.89
N TRP A 350 -1.10 18.76 1.31
CA TRP A 350 -1.07 18.28 2.70
C TRP A 350 0.33 17.86 3.14
N ALA A 351 1.11 17.20 2.27
CA ALA A 351 2.48 16.82 2.56
C ALA A 351 3.38 18.04 2.82
N LEU A 352 3.29 19.09 1.99
CA LEU A 352 4.00 20.35 2.22
C LEU A 352 3.60 20.99 3.56
N ALA A 353 2.29 21.00 3.87
CA ALA A 353 1.77 21.49 5.14
C ALA A 353 2.28 20.68 6.34
N VAL A 354 2.27 19.35 6.30
CA VAL A 354 2.79 18.47 7.36
C VAL A 354 4.26 18.77 7.66
N ILE A 355 5.11 18.80 6.62
CA ILE A 355 6.55 19.06 6.72
C ILE A 355 6.79 20.36 7.50
N GLY A 356 6.08 21.43 7.14
CA GLY A 356 5.93 22.62 7.98
C GLY A 356 5.78 23.92 7.20
N LEU A 357 5.44 24.99 7.93
CA LEU A 357 5.29 26.35 7.38
C LEU A 357 6.49 26.79 6.53
N SER A 358 7.71 26.45 6.95
CA SER A 358 8.94 26.76 6.21
C SER A 358 9.05 26.04 4.86
N ALA A 359 8.49 24.84 4.70
CA ALA A 359 8.45 24.14 3.41
C ALA A 359 7.37 24.71 2.50
N LEU A 360 6.20 25.06 3.04
CA LEU A 360 5.18 25.82 2.30
C LEU A 360 5.72 27.16 1.79
N SER A 361 6.45 27.93 2.62
CA SER A 361 7.07 29.19 2.19
C SER A 361 8.22 28.99 1.18
N ARG A 362 9.09 27.98 1.35
CA ARG A 362 10.21 27.74 0.40
C ARG A 362 9.78 27.08 -0.92
N HIS A 363 8.59 26.50 -0.97
CA HIS A 363 8.00 25.91 -2.16
C HIS A 363 6.70 26.63 -2.59
N SER A 364 6.53 27.89 -2.16
CA SER A 364 5.30 28.67 -2.31
C SER A 364 4.79 28.73 -3.75
N ALA A 365 5.66 29.04 -4.71
CA ALA A 365 5.29 29.07 -6.13
C ALA A 365 4.72 27.73 -6.64
N ALA A 366 5.19 26.58 -6.13
CA ALA A 366 4.61 25.28 -6.50
C ALA A 366 3.29 25.00 -5.76
N ALA A 367 3.19 25.40 -4.49
CA ALA A 367 1.94 25.31 -3.72
C ALA A 367 0.84 26.20 -4.32
N GLN A 368 1.15 27.42 -4.76
CA GLN A 368 0.22 28.33 -5.44
C GLN A 368 -0.36 27.70 -6.71
N GLU A 369 0.46 27.13 -7.59
CA GLU A 369 -0.03 26.48 -8.82
C GLU A 369 -0.92 25.27 -8.53
N LEU A 370 -0.58 24.47 -7.51
CA LEU A 370 -1.43 23.36 -7.06
C LEU A 370 -2.76 23.85 -6.47
N LEU A 371 -2.75 24.96 -5.70
CA LEU A 371 -3.97 25.59 -5.16
C LEU A 371 -4.84 26.22 -6.27
N ARG A 372 -4.23 26.84 -7.28
CA ARG A 372 -4.92 27.39 -8.46
C ARG A 372 -5.63 26.29 -9.26
N GLU A 373 -5.00 25.13 -9.42
CA GLU A 373 -5.65 23.97 -10.04
C GLU A 373 -6.78 23.38 -9.18
N VAL A 374 -6.59 23.29 -7.85
CA VAL A 374 -7.66 22.90 -6.92
C VAL A 374 -8.87 23.84 -7.04
N ALA A 375 -8.62 25.15 -7.10
CA ALA A 375 -9.66 26.16 -7.29
C ALA A 375 -10.42 25.94 -8.61
N ARG A 376 -9.69 25.86 -9.72
CA ARG A 376 -10.25 25.65 -11.06
C ARG A 376 -11.10 24.37 -11.16
N ARG A 377 -10.71 23.29 -10.48
CA ARG A 377 -11.50 22.04 -10.44
C ARG A 377 -12.74 22.15 -9.58
N TRP A 378 -12.66 22.87 -8.45
CA TRP A 378 -13.83 23.15 -7.61
C TRP A 378 -14.85 24.02 -8.34
N GLU A 379 -14.41 25.05 -9.07
CA GLU A 379 -15.27 25.89 -9.90
C GLU A 379 -15.97 25.10 -11.02
N ALA A 380 -15.26 24.16 -11.65
CA ALA A 380 -15.78 23.36 -12.76
C ALA A 380 -16.68 22.19 -12.34
N GLY A 381 -16.37 21.51 -11.23
CA GLY A 381 -17.05 20.28 -10.80
C GLY A 381 -17.84 20.38 -9.49
N GLY A 382 -17.73 21.49 -8.76
CA GLY A 382 -18.44 21.70 -7.49
C GLY A 382 -18.15 20.62 -6.44
N ARG A 383 -19.15 20.31 -5.61
CA ARG A 383 -18.99 19.51 -4.38
C ARG A 383 -18.67 18.03 -4.60
N THR A 384 -18.84 17.51 -5.82
CA THR A 384 -18.49 16.12 -6.19
C THR A 384 -17.04 15.98 -6.67
N SER A 385 -16.35 17.08 -6.97
CA SER A 385 -14.98 17.04 -7.51
C SER A 385 -13.93 16.47 -6.54
N PHE A 386 -14.11 16.60 -5.23
CA PHE A 386 -13.17 16.07 -4.22
C PHE A 386 -13.86 15.10 -3.27
N ARG A 387 -13.24 13.93 -3.05
CA ARG A 387 -13.66 12.95 -2.03
C ARG A 387 -13.43 13.47 -0.61
N GLN A 388 -14.07 12.81 0.36
CA GLN A 388 -14.10 13.20 1.77
C GLN A 388 -12.69 13.34 2.37
N GLU A 389 -11.76 12.43 2.04
CA GLU A 389 -10.38 12.44 2.52
C GLU A 389 -9.59 13.62 1.95
N SER A 390 -9.78 13.92 0.66
CA SER A 390 -9.14 15.05 -0.02
C SER A 390 -9.63 16.39 0.53
N LEU A 391 -10.93 16.49 0.84
CA LEU A 391 -11.52 17.63 1.53
C LEU A 391 -10.94 17.81 2.94
N SER A 392 -10.87 16.74 3.74
CA SER A 392 -10.23 16.78 5.07
C SER A 392 -8.73 17.11 5.02
N GLN A 393 -8.02 16.74 3.95
CA GLN A 393 -6.61 17.13 3.73
C GLN A 393 -6.48 18.61 3.39
N LEU A 394 -7.30 19.13 2.47
CA LEU A 394 -7.31 20.55 2.09
C LEU A 394 -7.70 21.47 3.27
N GLN A 395 -8.62 21.02 4.12
CA GLN A 395 -8.96 21.68 5.39
C GLN A 395 -7.72 21.86 6.29
N GLN A 396 -6.89 20.83 6.42
CA GLN A 396 -5.68 20.89 7.25
C GLN A 396 -4.59 21.76 6.64
N VAL A 397 -4.57 21.90 5.30
CA VAL A 397 -3.69 22.83 4.57
C VAL A 397 -4.11 24.27 4.83
N GLN A 398 -5.41 24.59 4.74
CA GLN A 398 -5.95 25.93 5.01
C GLN A 398 -5.44 26.50 6.35
N VAL A 399 -5.50 25.69 7.41
CA VAL A 399 -5.07 26.07 8.77
C VAL A 399 -3.56 26.37 8.88
N GLU A 400 -2.73 25.76 8.02
CA GLU A 400 -1.31 26.15 7.94
C GLU A 400 -1.13 27.42 7.10
N LEU A 401 -1.88 27.62 6.02
CA LEU A 401 -1.79 28.83 5.19
C LEU A 401 -2.26 30.08 5.95
N GLU A 402 -3.35 29.98 6.71
CA GLU A 402 -3.78 30.98 7.72
C GLU A 402 -2.63 31.36 8.66
N ALA A 403 -1.81 30.38 9.06
CA ALA A 403 -0.71 30.58 10.01
C ALA A 403 0.62 31.07 9.38
N ILE A 404 0.75 31.10 8.05
CA ILE A 404 1.89 31.74 7.36
C ILE A 404 1.64 33.24 7.21
N GLY A 405 0.40 33.64 6.93
CA GLY A 405 0.08 35.04 6.59
C GLY A 405 0.61 35.49 5.23
N ASP A 406 0.98 34.54 4.36
CA ASP A 406 1.31 34.82 2.96
C ASP A 406 0.03 35.20 2.20
N ALA A 407 -0.09 36.46 1.83
CA ALA A 407 -1.30 37.02 1.24
C ALA A 407 -1.64 36.47 -0.15
N GLU A 408 -0.66 35.90 -0.89
CA GLU A 408 -0.93 35.30 -2.20
C GLU A 408 -1.42 33.85 -2.03
N LEU A 409 -0.74 33.06 -1.19
CA LEU A 409 -1.19 31.70 -0.84
C LEU A 409 -2.56 31.71 -0.13
N TYR A 410 -2.79 32.65 0.79
CA TYR A 410 -4.09 32.83 1.43
C TYR A 410 -5.13 33.36 0.43
N GLY A 411 -4.76 34.33 -0.42
CA GLY A 411 -5.66 34.93 -1.40
C GLY A 411 -6.28 33.93 -2.39
N ILE A 412 -5.52 32.91 -2.81
CA ILE A 412 -6.03 31.84 -3.69
C ILE A 412 -7.12 31.00 -3.00
N LEU A 413 -7.03 30.79 -1.68
CA LEU A 413 -8.11 30.19 -0.89
C LEU A 413 -9.24 31.19 -0.57
N GLY A 414 -8.94 32.47 -0.41
CA GLY A 414 -9.94 33.54 -0.28
C GLY A 414 -10.89 33.62 -1.47
N SER A 415 -10.40 33.43 -2.70
CA SER A 415 -11.27 33.28 -3.89
C SER A 415 -12.23 32.08 -3.82
N LEU A 416 -11.99 31.12 -2.93
CA LEU A 416 -12.84 29.94 -2.70
C LEU A 416 -13.74 30.06 -1.46
N GLU A 417 -13.76 31.21 -0.78
CA GLU A 417 -14.67 31.51 0.35
C GLU A 417 -16.09 31.89 -0.09
N GLY A 418 -16.32 32.08 -1.40
CA GLY A 418 -17.51 32.70 -1.99
C GLY A 418 -18.87 32.39 -1.34
N ASP A 419 -19.63 33.46 -1.08
CA ASP A 419 -20.81 33.54 -0.19
C ASP A 419 -21.89 32.45 -0.40
N GLY A 420 -21.69 31.27 0.19
CA GLY A 420 -22.71 30.23 0.24
C GLY A 420 -22.21 28.83 0.61
N GLN A 421 -23.15 27.88 0.65
CA GLN A 421 -22.88 26.47 0.96
C GLN A 421 -22.00 25.73 -0.08
N GLY A 422 -21.61 26.42 -1.16
CA GLY A 422 -20.74 25.92 -2.23
C GLY A 422 -19.26 26.30 -2.11
N SER A 423 -18.82 27.02 -1.08
CA SER A 423 -17.40 27.28 -0.83
C SER A 423 -16.61 25.98 -0.59
N LEU A 424 -15.40 25.86 -1.17
CA LEU A 424 -14.50 24.73 -0.92
C LEU A 424 -14.10 24.67 0.55
N LEU A 425 -13.76 25.81 1.15
CA LEU A 425 -13.31 25.87 2.54
C LEU A 425 -14.44 25.46 3.49
N LEU A 426 -15.67 25.90 3.23
CA LEU A 426 -16.84 25.49 3.99
C LEU A 426 -17.17 24.00 3.78
N ALA A 427 -17.02 23.46 2.57
CA ALA A 427 -17.18 22.02 2.33
C ALA A 427 -16.11 21.19 3.07
N ALA A 428 -14.85 21.57 2.96
CA ALA A 428 -13.70 20.95 3.61
C ALA A 428 -13.85 20.96 5.14
N ARG A 429 -14.28 22.09 5.72
CA ARG A 429 -14.57 22.26 7.14
C ARG A 429 -15.73 21.38 7.63
N ASN A 430 -16.86 21.39 6.93
CA ASN A 430 -18.02 20.56 7.30
C ASN A 430 -17.72 19.05 7.18
N THR A 431 -16.94 18.66 6.17
CA THR A 431 -16.47 17.28 5.99
C THR A 431 -15.59 16.83 7.16
N ALA A 432 -14.64 17.67 7.58
CA ALA A 432 -13.78 17.35 8.72
C ALA A 432 -14.58 17.26 10.04
N SER A 433 -15.57 18.13 10.26
CA SER A 433 -16.46 18.01 11.44
C SER A 433 -17.20 16.67 11.46
N ARG A 434 -17.79 16.25 10.33
CA ARG A 434 -18.51 14.96 10.24
C ARG A 434 -17.62 13.76 10.50
N GLN A 435 -16.38 13.74 9.99
CA GLN A 435 -15.46 12.63 10.28
C GLN A 435 -15.12 12.50 11.77
N ASN A 436 -15.22 13.58 12.56
CA ASN A 436 -15.05 13.53 14.01
C ASN A 436 -16.34 13.13 14.75
N GLU A 437 -17.52 13.34 14.16
CA GLU A 437 -18.83 12.93 14.70
C GLU A 437 -19.17 11.46 14.36
N GLU A 438 -18.77 11.00 13.17
CA GLU A 438 -18.97 9.64 12.63
C GLU A 438 -17.84 8.68 13.04
N GLY A 439 -16.73 9.21 13.56
CA GLY A 439 -15.57 8.44 14.00
C GLY A 439 -15.88 7.56 15.22
N ALA A 440 -15.67 6.25 15.09
CA ALA A 440 -15.91 5.29 16.16
C ALA A 440 -14.91 5.46 17.32
N THR A 441 -15.33 6.16 18.38
CA THR A 441 -14.54 6.44 19.59
C THR A 441 -13.90 5.17 20.14
N SER A 442 -12.57 5.15 20.29
CA SER A 442 -11.87 3.93 20.69
C SER A 442 -12.10 3.58 22.16
N SER A 443 -11.98 2.29 22.48
CA SER A 443 -12.02 1.82 23.86
C SER A 443 -10.88 2.39 24.74
N ALA A 444 -9.84 2.97 24.15
CA ALA A 444 -8.82 3.72 24.89
C ALA A 444 -9.33 5.12 25.26
N GLU A 445 -9.90 5.87 24.30
CA GLU A 445 -10.49 7.20 24.53
C GLU A 445 -11.57 7.14 25.61
N VAL A 446 -12.55 6.25 25.47
CA VAL A 446 -13.63 6.06 26.47
C VAL A 446 -13.05 5.77 27.87
N ALA A 447 -11.97 5.00 27.96
CA ALA A 447 -11.32 4.71 29.22
C ALA A 447 -10.52 5.89 29.80
N VAL A 448 -9.96 6.78 28.96
CA VAL A 448 -9.26 8.00 29.38
C VAL A 448 -10.27 9.07 29.82
N VAL A 449 -11.34 9.29 29.05
CA VAL A 449 -12.45 10.19 29.40
C VAL A 449 -13.04 9.84 30.76
N ALA A 450 -13.47 8.59 30.97
CA ALA A 450 -14.04 8.14 32.23
C ALA A 450 -13.05 8.26 33.42
N ALA A 451 -11.74 8.20 33.16
CA ALA A 451 -10.71 8.40 34.19
C ALA A 451 -10.43 9.89 34.50
N LEU A 452 -10.63 10.79 33.52
CA LEU A 452 -10.60 12.25 33.71
C LEU A 452 -11.85 12.74 34.44
N GLU A 453 -13.03 12.19 34.13
CA GLU A 453 -14.28 12.46 34.87
C GLU A 453 -14.19 11.95 36.32
N GLU A 454 -13.70 10.73 36.54
CA GLU A 454 -13.44 10.19 37.89
C GLU A 454 -12.39 11.03 38.64
N LEU A 455 -11.38 11.58 37.94
CA LEU A 455 -10.41 12.49 38.54
C LEU A 455 -11.07 13.83 38.93
N GLN A 456 -11.89 14.43 38.08
CA GLN A 456 -12.61 15.67 38.36
C GLN A 456 -13.49 15.55 39.63
N GLN A 457 -14.16 14.40 39.80
CA GLN A 457 -14.99 14.12 40.98
C GLN A 457 -14.19 13.86 42.27
N GLN A 458 -12.90 13.51 42.16
CA GLN A 458 -12.06 13.11 43.30
C GLN A 458 -11.02 14.15 43.74
N LEU A 459 -10.85 15.23 42.99
CA LEU A 459 -10.03 16.38 43.37
C LEU A 459 -10.87 17.42 44.13
N SER A 460 -10.23 18.45 44.69
CA SER A 460 -10.94 19.59 45.26
C SER A 460 -11.80 20.28 44.19
N PRO A 461 -13.05 20.68 44.50
CA PRO A 461 -13.94 21.33 43.53
C PRO A 461 -13.27 22.52 42.84
N GLY A 462 -13.35 22.55 41.51
CA GLY A 462 -12.77 23.60 40.67
C GLY A 462 -11.35 23.34 40.16
N VAL A 463 -10.59 22.36 40.68
CA VAL A 463 -9.24 22.04 40.18
C VAL A 463 -9.26 21.64 38.70
N ILE A 464 -10.24 20.82 38.33
CA ILE A 464 -10.66 20.59 36.94
C ILE A 464 -12.06 21.21 36.82
N VAL A 465 -12.18 22.25 35.98
CA VAL A 465 -13.40 23.01 35.75
C VAL A 465 -14.34 22.24 34.80
N ALA A 466 -13.80 21.67 33.72
CA ALA A 466 -14.55 20.88 32.76
C ALA A 466 -13.69 19.76 32.15
N VAL A 467 -14.37 18.69 31.74
CA VAL A 467 -13.86 17.63 30.87
C VAL A 467 -14.84 17.53 29.69
N GLN A 468 -14.36 17.68 28.46
CA GLN A 468 -15.19 17.77 27.26
C GLN A 468 -14.62 16.81 26.19
N PRO A 469 -15.16 15.57 26.06
CA PRO A 469 -14.74 14.65 25.01
C PRO A 469 -15.16 15.15 23.62
N GLY A 470 -14.35 14.91 22.59
CA GLY A 470 -14.65 15.29 21.21
C GLY A 470 -14.84 16.80 20.99
N ALA A 471 -14.19 17.64 21.80
CA ALA A 471 -14.44 19.07 21.79
C ALA A 471 -13.75 19.79 20.61
N PRO A 472 -14.43 20.71 19.89
CA PRO A 472 -13.82 21.49 18.82
C PRO A 472 -12.83 22.53 19.37
N VAL A 473 -11.67 22.60 18.73
CA VAL A 473 -10.54 23.48 19.05
C VAL A 473 -10.19 24.31 17.81
N GLY A 474 -10.48 25.61 17.89
CA GLY A 474 -10.23 26.56 16.81
C GLY A 474 -11.14 26.35 15.60
N GLN A 475 -10.60 26.55 14.40
CA GLN A 475 -11.41 26.49 13.17
C GLN A 475 -11.72 25.06 12.70
N ALA A 476 -10.89 24.08 13.09
CA ALA A 476 -10.59 22.95 12.22
C ALA A 476 -10.12 21.65 12.91
N ARG A 477 -9.90 21.64 14.23
CA ARG A 477 -9.53 20.42 14.96
C ARG A 477 -10.59 20.08 15.99
N VAL A 478 -10.69 18.80 16.28
CA VAL A 478 -11.30 18.27 17.49
C VAL A 478 -10.17 17.68 18.33
N ALA A 479 -10.24 17.83 19.64
CA ALA A 479 -9.37 17.14 20.59
C ALA A 479 -10.13 15.96 21.20
N ASP A 480 -9.46 14.81 21.38
CA ASP A 480 -10.09 13.60 21.94
C ASP A 480 -10.75 13.91 23.29
N VAL A 481 -10.03 14.62 24.16
CA VAL A 481 -10.59 15.26 25.36
C VAL A 481 -10.00 16.65 25.55
N LEU A 482 -10.86 17.66 25.73
CA LEU A 482 -10.45 18.98 26.20
C LEU A 482 -10.71 19.10 27.70
N VAL A 483 -9.68 19.47 28.46
CA VAL A 483 -9.73 19.68 29.91
C VAL A 483 -9.53 21.17 30.21
N GLU A 484 -10.39 21.73 31.06
CA GLU A 484 -10.26 23.10 31.57
C GLU A 484 -9.84 23.07 33.04
N LEU A 485 -8.80 23.84 33.38
CA LEU A 485 -8.15 23.83 34.70
C LEU A 485 -8.42 25.12 35.49
N ALA A 486 -8.29 25.05 36.82
CA ALA A 486 -8.52 26.19 37.74
C ALA A 486 -7.73 27.47 37.41
N ASP A 487 -6.60 27.34 36.74
CA ASP A 487 -5.72 28.44 36.32
C ASP A 487 -6.12 29.08 34.98
N GLY A 488 -7.23 28.62 34.38
CA GLY A 488 -7.73 29.08 33.08
C GLY A 488 -7.08 28.42 31.88
N ARG A 489 -6.14 27.47 32.06
CA ARG A 489 -5.61 26.70 30.93
C ARG A 489 -6.66 25.74 30.39
N ARG A 490 -6.81 25.76 29.07
CA ARG A 490 -7.53 24.73 28.28
C ARG A 490 -6.49 23.82 27.63
N VAL A 491 -6.60 22.53 27.88
CA VAL A 491 -5.57 21.52 27.56
C VAL A 491 -6.21 20.40 26.75
N ALA A 492 -5.67 20.11 25.56
CA ALA A 492 -6.05 18.92 24.81
C ALA A 492 -5.31 17.70 25.37
N VAL A 493 -6.02 16.60 25.55
CA VAL A 493 -5.51 15.30 25.96
C VAL A 493 -5.82 14.30 24.85
N GLU A 494 -4.80 13.95 24.08
CA GLU A 494 -4.87 13.12 22.88
C GLU A 494 -4.51 11.67 23.20
N VAL A 495 -5.26 10.69 22.69
CA VAL A 495 -5.17 9.29 23.11
C VAL A 495 -4.49 8.45 22.03
N ASP A 496 -3.19 8.71 21.87
CA ASP A 496 -2.44 8.24 20.71
C ASP A 496 -2.28 6.71 20.64
N GLY A 497 -3.06 6.10 19.74
CA GLY A 497 -2.93 4.71 19.30
C GLY A 497 -1.63 4.38 18.53
N PRO A 498 -1.38 3.10 18.20
CA PRO A 498 -0.10 2.63 17.63
C PRO A 498 0.28 3.17 16.24
N THR A 499 -0.68 3.76 15.53
CA THR A 499 -0.53 4.37 14.19
C THR A 499 0.12 5.75 14.24
N HIS A 500 -0.06 6.51 15.31
CA HIS A 500 0.45 7.87 15.50
C HIS A 500 1.97 7.94 15.70
N PHE A 501 2.63 6.79 15.90
CA PHE A 501 4.06 6.71 16.21
C PHE A 501 4.86 5.97 15.14
N LEU A 502 6.07 6.46 14.90
CA LEU A 502 7.09 5.80 14.09
C LEU A 502 7.56 4.53 14.80
N ALA A 503 7.49 3.39 14.11
CA ALA A 503 7.82 2.07 14.67
C ALA A 503 9.35 1.86 14.80
N SER A 504 10.15 2.65 14.10
CA SER A 504 11.59 2.44 13.90
C SER A 504 12.48 3.21 14.87
N HIS A 505 12.30 3.05 16.19
CA HIS A 505 13.36 3.48 17.12
C HIS A 505 13.38 2.69 18.44
N PRO A 506 14.34 1.77 18.65
CA PRO A 506 14.52 1.03 19.91
C PRO A 506 14.81 1.91 21.15
N HIS A 507 15.06 3.20 20.96
CA HIS A 507 15.44 4.16 22.00
C HIS A 507 14.52 5.40 22.06
N HIS A 508 13.65 5.59 21.08
CA HIS A 508 12.67 6.69 21.04
C HIS A 508 11.29 6.21 20.57
N PRO A 509 10.59 5.33 21.33
CA PRO A 509 9.22 4.93 21.02
C PRO A 509 8.22 6.11 20.99
N LYS A 510 8.60 7.26 21.54
CA LYS A 510 7.80 8.49 21.62
C LYS A 510 7.79 9.36 20.34
N ALA A 511 8.40 8.91 19.25
CA ALA A 511 8.51 9.69 18.02
C ALA A 511 7.20 9.64 17.20
N VAL A 512 6.32 10.62 17.42
CA VAL A 512 5.09 10.78 16.61
C VAL A 512 5.38 10.98 15.13
N ASP A 513 4.49 10.54 14.24
CA ASP A 513 4.58 10.69 12.79
C ASP A 513 4.30 12.14 12.33
N GLY A 514 4.29 12.37 11.02
CA GLY A 514 3.98 13.67 10.42
C GLY A 514 2.53 14.12 10.62
N SER A 515 1.55 13.22 10.48
CA SER A 515 0.13 13.55 10.60
C SER A 515 -0.25 13.97 12.03
N THR A 516 0.20 13.21 13.02
CA THR A 516 0.08 13.53 14.45
C THR A 516 0.76 14.85 14.77
N LYS A 517 2.01 15.06 14.30
CA LYS A 517 2.73 16.32 14.49
C LYS A 517 2.03 17.53 13.80
N LEU A 518 1.20 17.32 12.77
CA LEU A 518 0.38 18.38 12.18
C LEU A 518 -0.84 18.70 13.06
N ARG A 519 -1.53 17.67 13.57
CA ARG A 519 -2.61 17.82 14.57
C ARG A 519 -2.13 18.60 15.78
N ASP A 520 -1.05 18.12 16.43
CA ASP A 520 -0.52 18.71 17.66
C ASP A 520 -0.18 20.19 17.46
N ARG A 521 0.54 20.51 16.38
CA ARG A 521 0.93 21.88 16.02
C ARG A 521 -0.25 22.82 15.78
N GLN A 522 -1.38 22.30 15.28
CA GLN A 522 -2.59 23.08 15.05
C GLN A 522 -3.40 23.28 16.33
N LEU A 523 -3.44 22.27 17.22
CA LEU A 523 -4.02 22.39 18.56
C LEU A 523 -3.21 23.37 19.44
N GLU A 524 -1.88 23.25 19.48
CA GLU A 524 -0.98 24.14 20.23
C GLU A 524 -1.09 25.62 19.77
N ARG A 525 -1.36 25.86 18.48
CA ARG A 525 -1.57 27.22 17.97
C ARG A 525 -2.81 27.91 18.56
N VAL A 526 -3.80 27.13 18.99
CA VAL A 526 -5.06 27.63 19.56
C VAL A 526 -5.06 27.60 21.09
N LEU A 527 -4.48 26.56 21.68
CA LEU A 527 -4.46 26.33 23.14
C LEU A 527 -3.23 26.91 23.84
N GLY A 528 -2.18 27.24 23.09
CA GLY A 528 -0.85 27.59 23.59
C GLY A 528 0.11 26.39 23.57
N ALA A 529 1.40 26.68 23.41
CA ALA A 529 2.45 25.66 23.41
C ALA A 529 2.50 24.90 24.75
N GLY A 530 2.60 23.56 24.68
CA GLY A 530 2.57 22.68 25.84
C GLY A 530 1.18 22.38 26.42
N ASN A 531 0.10 22.95 25.87
CA ASN A 531 -1.29 22.61 26.25
C ASN A 531 -1.91 21.52 25.35
N VAL A 532 -1.07 20.69 24.72
CA VAL A 532 -1.47 19.47 23.99
C VAL A 532 -0.67 18.31 24.55
N LEU A 533 -1.35 17.31 25.11
CA LEU A 533 -0.76 16.28 25.94
C LEU A 533 -1.14 14.89 25.42
N SER A 534 -0.14 14.12 25.00
CA SER A 534 -0.30 12.73 24.55
C SER A 534 -0.51 11.78 25.73
N VAL A 535 -1.44 10.83 25.58
CA VAL A 535 -1.62 9.62 26.38
C VAL A 535 -1.29 8.42 25.48
N PRO A 536 -0.01 8.01 25.36
CA PRO A 536 0.37 6.95 24.43
C PRO A 536 -0.19 5.60 24.89
N TRP A 537 -0.72 4.82 23.94
CA TRP A 537 -1.36 3.53 24.20
C TRP A 537 -0.51 2.56 25.05
N TRP A 538 0.83 2.55 24.93
CA TRP A 538 1.69 1.67 25.72
C TRP A 538 1.80 2.11 27.19
N GLU A 539 1.78 3.41 27.47
CA GLU A 539 1.80 3.93 28.85
C GLU A 539 0.44 3.66 29.50
N TRP A 540 -0.65 3.93 28.77
CA TRP A 540 -2.00 3.66 29.25
C TRP A 540 -2.27 2.16 29.53
N ASN A 541 -1.82 1.27 28.64
CA ASN A 541 -2.01 -0.17 28.80
C ASN A 541 -1.10 -0.78 29.89
N ALA A 542 0.02 -0.14 30.24
CA ALA A 542 0.82 -0.54 31.40
C ALA A 542 0.12 -0.22 32.75
N LEU A 543 -0.78 0.77 32.79
CA LEU A 543 -1.44 1.25 34.01
C LEU A 543 -2.63 0.37 34.42
N LYS A 544 -2.34 -0.81 34.98
CA LYS A 544 -3.31 -1.85 35.38
C LYS A 544 -4.22 -1.51 36.58
N LYS A 545 -4.05 -0.37 37.27
CA LYS A 545 -4.80 0.00 38.49
C LYS A 545 -5.35 1.42 38.39
N LYS A 546 -6.60 1.65 38.82
CA LYS A 546 -7.23 3.00 38.87
C LYS A 546 -6.33 4.06 39.52
N ARG A 547 -5.74 3.79 40.70
CA ARG A 547 -4.82 4.72 41.38
C ARG A 547 -3.58 5.08 40.53
N ALA A 548 -3.08 4.16 39.70
CA ALA A 548 -1.96 4.43 38.81
C ALA A 548 -2.38 5.31 37.62
N ARG A 549 -3.55 5.05 37.02
CA ARG A 549 -4.15 5.92 35.99
C ARG A 549 -4.42 7.33 36.51
N ARG A 550 -4.99 7.45 37.71
CA ARG A 550 -5.19 8.73 38.41
C ARG A 550 -3.87 9.49 38.58
N ALA A 551 -2.85 8.85 39.16
CA ALA A 551 -1.55 9.48 39.38
C ALA A 551 -0.86 9.90 38.06
N TYR A 552 -1.00 9.09 37.00
CA TYR A 552 -0.53 9.42 35.66
C TYR A 552 -1.22 10.67 35.10
N LEU A 553 -2.56 10.73 35.12
CA LEU A 553 -3.32 11.88 34.63
C LEU A 553 -3.08 13.16 35.45
N CYS A 554 -2.91 13.05 36.79
CA CYS A 554 -2.46 14.16 37.61
C CYS A 554 -1.09 14.68 37.15
N GLY A 555 -0.09 13.80 37.02
CA GLY A 555 1.25 14.17 36.59
C GLY A 555 1.29 14.76 35.17
N LEU A 556 0.44 14.25 34.27
CA LEU A 556 0.30 14.74 32.90
C LEU A 556 -0.25 16.17 32.88
N LEU A 557 -1.33 16.46 33.61
CA LEU A 557 -1.97 17.78 33.70
C LEU A 557 -1.17 18.80 34.57
N GLY A 558 -0.11 18.36 35.26
CA GLY A 558 0.67 19.19 36.18
C GLY A 558 -0.02 19.43 37.54
N LEU A 559 -0.87 18.49 37.98
CA LEU A 559 -1.65 18.56 39.21
C LEU A 559 -0.99 17.75 40.35
N GLU A 560 -1.00 18.28 41.57
CA GLU A 560 -0.45 17.59 42.74
C GLU A 560 -1.27 16.33 43.11
N THR A 561 -0.56 15.23 43.39
CA THR A 561 -1.20 13.98 43.83
C THR A 561 -1.34 13.92 45.35
N ALA A 562 -2.58 14.05 45.83
CA ALA A 562 -2.99 13.65 47.19
C ALA A 562 -3.00 12.12 47.39
#